data_AF-A0A1A6HKC2-F1
#
_entry.id   AF-A0A1A6HKC2-F1
#
_cell.length_a   1.000
_cell.length_b   1.000
_cell.length_c   1.000
_cell.angle_alpha   90.00
_cell.angle_beta   90.00
_cell.angle_gamma   90.00
#
_symmetry.space_group_name_H-M   'P 1'
#
loop_
_entity.id
_entity.type
_entity.pdbx_description
1 polymer ?
#
loop_
_entity_poly.entity_id
_entity_poly.type
_entity_poly.pdbx_seq_one_letter_code
_entity_poly.pdbx_strand_id
1 'polypeptide(L)'
;MSGVVSGLQLRSGVPGRPKVLRALVEKTLLSPLDCGVDPWAYAQLKALLVRLEGCSHPVVMKGLCAECGQDLTQLQNKNGKQQVPLSTATVSMVHSVPELMVSSEQAEKLGREDQQRLHRNRKLVLMVDLDQTLIHTTEQHCPQMSNKGIFHFQLGRGEPMLHTRLRPHCRDFLEKIAKLYELHVFTFGSRLYAHTIA
;
A
#
# COMPACT_ATOMS: atom_id res chain seq x y z
N MET A 1 45.81 -21.05 5.00
CA MET A 1 45.35 -21.76 3.80
C MET A 1 44.39 -22.86 4.24
N SER A 2 43.32 -23.09 3.45
CA SER A 2 42.23 -24.06 3.66
C SER A 2 41.30 -23.74 4.84
N GLY A 3 39.99 -23.48 4.72
CA GLY A 3 39.01 -23.89 3.72
C GLY A 3 38.43 -25.25 4.10
N VAL A 4 37.16 -25.30 4.56
CA VAL A 4 36.02 -26.07 4.01
C VAL A 4 34.75 -25.78 4.84
N VAL A 5 33.63 -25.78 4.12
CA VAL A 5 32.23 -25.41 4.39
C VAL A 5 31.49 -26.46 5.23
N SER A 6 30.47 -26.03 5.99
CA SER A 6 29.23 -26.78 6.27
C SER A 6 28.19 -25.74 6.73
N GLY A 7 27.02 -25.53 6.12
CA GLY A 7 26.25 -26.32 5.17
C GLY A 7 24.80 -25.99 5.54
N LEU A 8 24.21 -24.96 4.92
CA LEU A 8 22.79 -24.65 5.11
C LEU A 8 22.00 -25.79 4.47
N GLN A 9 21.54 -26.74 5.27
CA GLN A 9 20.71 -27.82 4.77
C GLN A 9 19.30 -27.28 4.50
N LEU A 10 19.07 -26.85 3.25
CA LEU A 10 17.73 -26.77 2.68
C LEU A 10 17.22 -28.22 2.52
N ARG A 11 16.23 -28.61 3.33
CA ARG A 11 15.36 -29.76 3.04
C ARG A 11 13.95 -29.26 2.77
N SER A 12 13.35 -29.91 1.78
CA SER A 12 12.11 -29.60 1.07
C SER A 12 10.83 -29.83 1.89
N GLY A 13 9.94 -28.81 1.89
CA GLY A 13 8.53 -28.93 1.52
C GLY A 13 7.51 -29.47 2.54
N VAL A 14 6.78 -28.55 3.19
CA VAL A 14 5.31 -28.65 3.33
C VAL A 14 4.73 -27.35 2.72
N PRO A 15 3.69 -27.39 1.88
CA PRO A 15 3.29 -26.23 1.08
C PRO A 15 2.58 -25.16 1.92
N GLY A 16 2.97 -23.88 1.75
CA GLY A 16 2.10 -22.74 2.03
C GLY A 16 2.55 -21.65 3.02
N ARG A 17 3.82 -21.59 3.48
CA ARG A 17 4.32 -20.46 4.28
C ARG A 17 5.73 -20.03 3.89
N PRO A 18 6.00 -18.71 3.91
CA PRO A 18 7.20 -18.22 4.59
C PRO A 18 6.84 -17.49 5.90
N LYS A 19 7.45 -17.93 7.01
CA LYS A 19 7.56 -17.11 8.23
C LYS A 19 8.68 -16.10 7.98
N VAL A 20 8.39 -14.80 8.08
CA VAL A 20 9.41 -13.75 8.00
C VAL A 20 10.31 -13.90 9.23
N LEU A 21 11.60 -14.17 9.01
CA LEU A 21 12.59 -14.21 10.09
C LEU A 21 12.94 -12.77 10.48
N ARG A 22 12.39 -12.29 11.59
CA ARG A 22 12.90 -11.08 12.25
C ARG A 22 13.69 -11.52 13.48
N ALA A 23 15.01 -11.70 13.31
CA ALA A 23 15.90 -12.10 14.40
C ALA A 23 16.26 -10.86 15.24
N LEU A 24 15.68 -10.73 16.43
CA LEU A 24 16.25 -9.90 17.50
C LEU A 24 17.26 -10.76 18.25
N VAL A 25 18.54 -10.61 17.91
CA VAL A 25 19.63 -11.21 18.68
C VAL A 25 19.92 -10.28 19.84
N GLU A 26 19.42 -10.62 21.03
CA GLU A 26 19.87 -9.99 22.25
C GLU A 26 21.27 -10.55 22.58
N LYS A 27 22.32 -9.75 22.34
CA LYS A 27 23.69 -10.10 22.69
C LYS A 27 23.85 -10.00 24.21
N THR A 28 23.71 -11.11 24.92
CA THR A 28 24.30 -11.23 26.26
C THR A 28 25.80 -11.53 26.08
N LEU A 29 26.64 -10.51 26.23
CA LEU A 29 28.09 -10.69 26.32
C LEU A 29 28.40 -11.39 27.65
N LEU A 30 28.84 -12.64 27.60
CA LEU A 30 29.54 -13.28 28.71
C LEU A 30 30.97 -13.58 28.25
N SER A 31 31.91 -12.82 28.80
CA SER A 31 33.34 -13.14 28.75
C SER A 31 33.62 -14.35 29.63
N PRO A 32 34.35 -15.38 29.16
CA PRO A 32 34.86 -16.40 30.06
C PRO A 32 36.11 -15.84 30.74
N LEU A 33 36.18 -16.00 32.06
CA LEU A 33 37.37 -16.23 32.90
C LEU A 33 37.07 -15.68 34.31
N ASP A 34 36.66 -16.57 35.23
CA ASP A 34 37.52 -16.89 36.36
C ASP A 34 36.97 -18.06 37.19
N CYS A 35 37.87 -19.04 37.35
CA CYS A 35 38.04 -20.05 38.39
C CYS A 35 36.85 -20.52 39.26
N GLY A 36 36.51 -21.82 39.12
CA GLY A 36 35.98 -22.67 40.18
C GLY A 36 34.45 -22.74 40.30
N VAL A 37 33.82 -23.70 39.60
CA VAL A 37 32.38 -23.97 39.75
C VAL A 37 32.13 -25.45 40.08
N ASP A 38 31.35 -25.65 41.15
CA ASP A 38 30.83 -26.91 41.66
C ASP A 38 30.19 -27.80 40.57
N PRO A 39 30.33 -29.15 40.62
CA PRO A 39 29.75 -30.07 39.64
C PRO A 39 28.20 -30.06 39.56
N TRP A 40 27.50 -29.41 40.49
CA TRP A 40 26.03 -29.28 40.48
C TRP A 40 25.52 -27.97 39.87
N ALA A 41 26.40 -27.03 39.47
CA ALA A 41 26.01 -25.74 38.88
C ALA A 41 25.56 -25.83 37.40
N TYR A 42 25.16 -27.02 36.93
CA TYR A 42 24.56 -27.24 35.60
C TYR A 42 23.04 -26.97 35.61
N ALA A 43 22.60 -25.97 36.38
CA ALA A 43 21.22 -25.51 36.37
C ALA A 43 20.96 -24.67 35.09
N GLN A 44 20.79 -25.38 33.98
CA GLN A 44 19.91 -25.03 32.87
C GLN A 44 19.93 -23.56 32.40
N LEU A 45 21.05 -23.11 31.83
CA LEU A 45 21.08 -21.91 30.98
C LEU A 45 20.28 -22.16 29.70
N LYS A 46 18.94 -22.02 29.77
CA LYS A 46 18.08 -21.90 28.59
C LYS A 46 18.25 -20.50 28.01
N ALA A 47 19.31 -20.30 27.23
CA ALA A 47 19.46 -19.10 26.42
C ALA A 47 18.43 -19.13 25.28
N LEU A 48 17.55 -18.12 25.21
CA LEU A 48 16.62 -17.95 24.10
C LEU A 48 17.39 -17.46 22.88
N LEU A 49 17.67 -18.36 21.93
CA LEU A 49 18.47 -18.04 20.74
C LEU A 49 17.69 -17.25 19.68
N VAL A 50 16.40 -17.56 19.50
CA VAL A 50 15.54 -16.88 18.54
C VAL A 50 14.07 -16.98 18.95
N ARG A 51 13.33 -15.89 18.79
CA ARG A 51 11.86 -15.88 18.90
C ARG A 51 11.27 -15.84 17.49
N LEU A 52 10.40 -16.80 17.18
CA LEU A 52 9.64 -16.80 15.94
C LEU A 52 8.27 -16.18 16.22
N GLU A 53 8.07 -14.95 15.76
CA GLU A 53 6.77 -14.29 15.83
C GLU A 53 5.93 -14.58 14.58
N GLY A 54 4.61 -14.59 14.74
CA GLY A 54 3.68 -14.67 13.62
C GLY A 54 3.68 -13.36 12.84
N CYS A 55 3.40 -13.43 11.53
CA CYS A 55 3.12 -12.22 10.75
C CYS A 55 1.79 -11.62 11.25
N SER A 56 1.75 -10.29 11.37
CA SER A 56 0.53 -9.50 11.64
C SER A 56 -0.17 -9.03 10.36
N HIS A 57 0.42 -9.37 9.21
CA HIS A 57 -0.05 -9.07 7.86
C HIS A 57 -0.35 -7.58 7.67
N PRO A 58 0.64 -6.69 7.87
CA PRO A 58 0.43 -5.24 7.88
C PRO A 58 0.32 -4.63 6.48
N VAL A 59 0.62 -5.38 5.42
CA VAL A 59 0.43 -4.97 4.03
C VAL A 59 -0.17 -6.14 3.26
N VAL A 60 -1.34 -5.91 2.67
CA VAL A 60 -2.14 -6.92 1.96
C VAL A 60 -2.56 -6.37 0.60
N MET A 61 -2.39 -7.16 -0.45
CA MET A 61 -2.85 -6.83 -1.80
C MET A 61 -3.64 -7.99 -2.36
N LYS A 62 -4.91 -7.75 -2.75
CA LYS A 62 -5.80 -8.80 -3.29
C LYS A 62 -5.87 -10.05 -2.41
N GLY A 63 -5.86 -9.87 -1.09
CA GLY A 63 -5.90 -10.96 -0.10
C GLY A 63 -4.57 -11.67 0.15
N LEU A 64 -3.47 -11.29 -0.52
CA LEU A 64 -2.14 -11.83 -0.27
C LEU A 64 -1.34 -10.88 0.61
N CYS A 65 -0.69 -11.42 1.64
CA CYS A 65 0.22 -10.63 2.47
C CYS A 65 1.55 -10.40 1.77
N ALA A 66 1.98 -9.14 1.68
CA ALA A 66 3.24 -8.75 1.04
C ALA A 66 4.49 -9.12 1.86
N GLU A 67 4.35 -9.34 3.17
CA GLU A 67 5.48 -9.71 4.03
C GLU A 67 5.70 -11.21 4.09
N CYS A 68 4.65 -11.99 4.36
CA CYS A 68 4.75 -13.44 4.58
C CYS A 68 4.19 -14.28 3.44
N GLY A 69 3.68 -13.67 2.37
CA GLY A 69 3.13 -14.39 1.20
C GLY A 69 1.87 -15.22 1.46
N GLN A 70 1.30 -15.15 2.66
CA GLN A 70 0.12 -15.94 3.03
C GLN A 70 -1.13 -15.40 2.32
N ASP A 71 -1.91 -16.31 1.73
CA ASP A 71 -3.25 -16.04 1.20
C ASP A 71 -4.27 -16.02 2.35
N LEU A 72 -4.86 -14.84 2.56
CA LEU A 72 -5.82 -14.56 3.62
C LEU A 72 -7.27 -14.85 3.19
N THR A 73 -7.54 -15.02 1.89
CA THR A 73 -8.89 -15.35 1.41
C THR A 73 -9.33 -16.75 1.86
N GLN A 74 -8.39 -17.68 1.95
CA GLN A 74 -8.65 -19.09 2.29
C GLN A 74 -8.97 -19.32 3.77
N LEU A 75 -8.69 -18.35 4.64
CA LEU A 75 -8.90 -18.45 6.09
C LEU A 75 -10.33 -18.08 6.51
N GLN A 76 -11.12 -17.49 5.61
CA GLN A 76 -12.50 -17.07 5.88
C GLN A 76 -13.51 -18.24 5.85
N ASN A 77 -13.14 -19.42 5.33
CA ASN A 77 -14.13 -20.42 4.85
C ASN A 77 -14.30 -21.72 5.65
N LYS A 78 -13.84 -21.84 6.90
CA LYS A 78 -13.92 -23.15 7.58
C LYS A 78 -14.94 -23.34 8.71
N ASN A 79 -15.49 -22.32 9.38
CA ASN A 79 -16.36 -22.60 10.55
C ASN A 79 -17.45 -21.56 10.89
N GLY A 80 -17.76 -20.58 10.04
CA GLY A 80 -18.84 -19.60 10.31
C GLY A 80 -18.66 -18.72 11.56
N LYS A 81 -17.54 -18.86 12.28
CA LYS A 81 -17.14 -18.02 13.40
C LYS A 81 -16.06 -17.06 12.91
N GLN A 82 -16.37 -15.76 12.89
CA GLN A 82 -15.39 -14.69 12.68
C GLN A 82 -14.36 -14.76 13.82
N GLN A 83 -13.19 -15.34 13.55
CA GLN A 83 -12.02 -15.14 14.41
C GLN A 83 -11.48 -13.73 14.13
N VAL A 84 -11.39 -12.93 15.18
CA VAL A 84 -10.89 -11.54 15.24
C VAL A 84 -9.43 -11.43 14.71
N PRO A 85 -8.97 -10.23 14.35
CA PRO A 85 -8.76 -9.84 12.96
C PRO A 85 -7.61 -10.61 12.29
N LEU A 86 -7.91 -11.22 11.15
CA LEU A 86 -6.99 -12.03 10.34
C LEU A 86 -5.75 -11.27 9.83
N SER A 87 -5.83 -9.94 9.80
CA SER A 87 -4.78 -9.04 9.34
C SER A 87 -4.99 -7.68 9.98
N THR A 88 -3.87 -7.01 10.28
CA THR A 88 -3.88 -5.63 10.75
C THR A 88 -4.11 -4.62 9.61
N ALA A 89 -4.07 -5.06 8.35
CA ALA A 89 -4.25 -4.21 7.17
C ALA A 89 -5.74 -3.90 6.93
N THR A 90 -6.15 -2.69 7.28
CA THR A 90 -7.55 -2.23 7.20
C THR A 90 -7.71 -0.91 6.47
N VAL A 91 -6.61 -0.23 6.13
CA VAL A 91 -6.62 1.10 5.55
C VAL A 91 -6.22 1.02 4.07
N SER A 92 -7.06 1.57 3.18
CA SER A 92 -6.71 1.76 1.78
C SER A 92 -5.95 3.08 1.60
N MET A 93 -4.74 3.02 1.03
CA MET A 93 -3.89 4.20 0.82
C MET A 93 -4.07 4.83 -0.57
N VAL A 94 -4.54 4.06 -1.56
CA VAL A 94 -4.57 4.46 -2.96
C VAL A 94 -5.99 4.39 -3.48
N HIS A 95 -6.57 5.55 -3.83
CA HIS A 95 -7.95 5.63 -4.33
C HIS A 95 -8.19 4.78 -5.60
N SER A 96 -7.16 4.63 -6.44
CA SER A 96 -7.19 3.83 -7.66
C SER A 96 -6.86 2.35 -7.42
N VAL A 97 -6.48 1.93 -6.21
CA VAL A 97 -6.17 0.52 -5.90
C VAL A 97 -6.71 0.17 -4.50
N PRO A 98 -8.04 0.10 -4.33
CA PRO A 98 -8.64 -0.16 -3.02
C PRO A 98 -8.32 -1.55 -2.46
N GLU A 99 -7.86 -2.47 -3.30
CA GLU A 99 -7.45 -3.82 -2.91
C GLU A 99 -6.07 -3.86 -2.25
N LEU A 100 -5.33 -2.74 -2.26
CA LEU A 100 -4.10 -2.55 -1.50
C LEU A 100 -4.44 -1.95 -0.13
N MET A 101 -4.34 -2.77 0.90
CA MET A 101 -4.57 -2.37 2.29
C MET A 101 -3.27 -2.39 3.08
N VAL A 102 -3.15 -1.46 4.02
CA VAL A 102 -2.05 -1.39 4.99
C VAL A 102 -2.59 -1.26 6.40
N SER A 103 -1.75 -1.55 7.40
CA SER A 103 -2.11 -1.36 8.80
C SER A 103 -2.22 0.12 9.16
N SER A 104 -2.96 0.43 10.23
CA SER A 104 -3.09 1.81 10.72
C SER A 104 -1.74 2.45 11.03
N GLU A 105 -0.85 1.71 11.70
CA GLU A 105 0.51 2.17 12.01
C GLU A 105 1.31 2.47 10.73
N GLN A 106 1.21 1.60 9.72
CA GLN A 106 1.88 1.80 8.44
C GLN A 106 1.27 2.98 7.68
N ALA A 107 -0.06 3.16 7.72
CA ALA A 107 -0.75 4.29 7.11
C ALA A 107 -0.30 5.62 7.75
N GLU A 108 -0.21 5.69 9.08
CA GLU A 108 0.27 6.88 9.79
C GLU A 108 1.72 7.22 9.45
N LYS A 109 2.58 6.20 9.36
CA LYS A 109 3.97 6.38 8.95
C LYS A 109 4.06 6.94 7.53
N LEU A 110 3.34 6.35 6.58
CA LEU A 110 3.28 6.82 5.19
C LEU A 110 2.73 8.26 5.11
N GLY A 111 1.64 8.55 5.82
CA GLY A 111 1.06 9.89 5.87
C GLY A 111 2.03 10.94 6.43
N ARG A 112 2.82 10.58 7.45
CA ARG A 112 3.86 11.48 7.99
C ARG A 112 5.00 11.70 7.00
N GLU A 113 5.43 10.65 6.30
CA GLU A 113 6.46 10.75 5.26
C GLU A 113 5.99 11.63 4.09
N ASP A 114 4.73 11.49 3.67
CA ASP A 114 4.11 12.33 2.65
C ASP A 114 3.98 13.79 3.09
N GLN A 115 3.55 14.04 4.33
CA GLN A 115 3.50 15.39 4.89
C GLN A 115 4.90 16.02 4.91
N GLN A 116 5.91 15.28 5.37
CA GLN A 116 7.29 15.77 5.36
C GLN A 116 7.81 16.04 3.95
N ARG A 117 7.47 15.18 2.98
CA ARG A 117 7.82 15.36 1.57
C ARG A 117 7.22 16.64 1.00
N LEU A 118 5.93 16.87 1.24
CA LEU A 118 5.24 18.11 0.83
C LEU A 118 5.88 19.34 1.47
N HIS A 119 6.15 19.29 2.78
CA HIS A 119 6.78 20.39 3.51
C HIS A 119 8.20 20.69 3.01
N ARG A 120 9.02 19.66 2.75
CA ARG A 120 10.36 19.81 2.15
C ARG A 120 10.30 20.46 0.78
N ASN A 121 9.31 20.08 -0.03
CA ASN A 121 9.09 20.63 -1.37
C ASN A 121 8.35 21.97 -1.36
N ARG A 122 7.98 22.49 -0.17
CA ARG A 122 7.11 23.67 0.02
C ARG A 122 5.82 23.59 -0.79
N LYS A 123 5.25 22.38 -0.90
CA LYS A 123 3.98 22.14 -1.57
C LYS A 123 2.86 21.92 -0.57
N LEU A 124 1.65 22.30 -0.96
CA LEU A 124 0.40 21.95 -0.28
C LEU A 124 -0.36 20.88 -1.09
N VAL A 125 -1.45 20.35 -0.55
CA VAL A 125 -2.37 19.48 -1.30
C VAL A 125 -3.54 20.34 -1.79
N LEU A 126 -3.91 20.19 -3.07
CA LEU A 126 -5.11 20.81 -3.63
C LEU A 126 -6.04 19.73 -4.17
N MET A 127 -7.24 19.67 -3.60
CA MET A 127 -8.33 18.82 -4.10
C MET A 127 -9.03 19.55 -5.25
N VAL A 128 -9.17 18.87 -6.38
CA VAL A 128 -9.64 19.46 -7.64
C VAL A 128 -10.87 18.71 -8.14
N ASP A 129 -11.98 19.42 -8.26
CA ASP A 129 -13.19 18.89 -8.91
C ASP A 129 -13.09 19.01 -10.44
N LEU A 130 -13.86 18.18 -11.15
CA LEU A 130 -13.89 18.13 -12.61
C LEU A 130 -15.02 18.99 -13.17
N ASP A 131 -16.27 18.56 -12.98
CA ASP A 131 -17.44 19.15 -13.62
C ASP A 131 -17.73 20.55 -13.11
N GLN A 132 -17.99 21.48 -14.04
CA GLN A 132 -18.20 22.90 -13.75
C GLN A 132 -17.01 23.60 -13.05
N THR A 133 -15.87 22.91 -12.92
CA THR A 133 -14.64 23.42 -12.32
C THR A 133 -13.52 23.51 -13.34
N LEU A 134 -13.07 22.35 -13.87
CA LEU A 134 -12.04 22.24 -14.90
C LEU A 134 -12.61 21.92 -16.28
N ILE A 135 -13.76 21.24 -16.31
CA ILE A 135 -14.39 20.75 -17.54
C ILE A 135 -15.88 21.03 -17.54
N HIS A 136 -16.47 20.95 -18.73
CA HIS A 136 -17.91 20.89 -18.91
C HIS A 136 -18.24 19.73 -19.85
N THR A 137 -19.11 18.84 -19.39
CA THR A 137 -19.55 17.64 -20.12
C THR A 137 -21.06 17.68 -20.36
N THR A 138 -21.50 17.28 -21.54
CA THR A 138 -22.92 17.12 -21.89
C THR A 138 -23.15 15.89 -22.76
N GLU A 139 -24.32 15.27 -22.63
CA GLU A 139 -24.82 14.21 -23.51
C GLU A 139 -25.54 14.77 -24.74
N GLN A 140 -25.91 16.06 -24.70
CA GLN A 140 -26.72 16.67 -25.75
C GLN A 140 -25.88 16.99 -26.98
N HIS A 141 -26.36 16.55 -28.14
CA HIS A 141 -25.81 16.98 -29.41
C HIS A 141 -26.30 18.41 -29.71
N CYS A 142 -25.43 19.39 -29.53
CA CYS A 142 -25.74 20.79 -29.86
C CYS A 142 -25.13 21.15 -31.23
N PRO A 143 -25.95 21.38 -32.28
CA PRO A 143 -25.47 21.71 -33.62
C PRO A 143 -24.68 23.01 -33.72
N GLN A 144 -24.84 23.88 -32.72
CA GLN A 144 -24.23 25.21 -32.62
C GLN A 144 -22.87 25.19 -31.90
N MET A 145 -22.40 24.02 -31.47
CA MET A 145 -21.11 23.89 -30.80
C MET A 145 -19.97 24.07 -31.82
N SER A 146 -19.04 24.98 -31.53
CA SER A 146 -17.75 24.96 -32.21
C SER A 146 -17.03 23.67 -31.83
N ASN A 147 -16.78 22.78 -32.80
CA ASN A 147 -16.05 21.52 -32.57
C ASN A 147 -14.59 21.73 -32.11
N LYS A 148 -14.09 22.98 -32.08
CA LYS A 148 -12.72 23.26 -31.66
C LYS A 148 -12.56 23.03 -30.16
N GLY A 149 -11.77 22.01 -29.81
CA GLY A 149 -11.38 21.69 -28.43
C GLY A 149 -12.44 20.94 -27.62
N ILE A 150 -13.39 20.28 -28.29
CA ILE A 150 -14.33 19.35 -27.66
C ILE A 150 -13.80 17.92 -27.86
N PHE A 151 -13.83 17.12 -26.80
CA PHE A 151 -13.46 15.71 -26.77
C PHE A 151 -14.72 14.86 -26.64
N HIS A 152 -14.73 13.71 -27.31
CA HIS A 152 -15.89 12.81 -27.34
C HIS A 152 -15.48 11.43 -26.84
N PHE A 153 -16.27 10.88 -25.91
CA PHE A 153 -16.02 9.54 -25.39
C PHE A 153 -17.32 8.89 -24.89
N GLN A 154 -17.31 7.57 -24.77
CA GLN A 154 -18.38 6.76 -24.19
C GLN A 154 -17.81 5.95 -23.04
N LEU A 155 -18.57 5.85 -21.94
CA LEU A 155 -18.14 5.10 -20.76
C LEU A 155 -18.42 3.59 -20.86
N GLY A 156 -19.18 3.15 -21.86
CA GLY A 156 -19.53 1.75 -22.06
C GLY A 156 -20.26 1.52 -23.38
N ARG A 157 -20.47 0.25 -23.74
CA ARG A 157 -21.31 -0.08 -24.90
C ARG A 157 -22.76 0.26 -24.59
N GLY A 158 -23.39 1.06 -25.45
CA GLY A 158 -24.78 1.47 -25.27
C GLY A 158 -24.99 2.69 -24.36
N GLU A 159 -23.92 3.20 -23.76
CA GLU A 159 -23.94 4.46 -23.01
C GLU A 159 -23.97 5.67 -23.96
N PRO A 160 -24.56 6.81 -23.55
CA PRO A 160 -24.59 8.01 -24.36
C PRO A 160 -23.18 8.54 -24.68
N MET A 161 -23.04 9.20 -25.83
CA MET A 161 -21.81 9.91 -26.19
C MET A 161 -21.69 11.15 -25.33
N LEU A 162 -20.57 11.29 -24.61
CA LEU A 162 -20.26 12.47 -23.82
C LEU A 162 -19.44 13.44 -24.65
N HIS A 163 -19.82 14.72 -24.61
CA HIS A 163 -19.14 15.83 -25.25
C HIS A 163 -18.53 16.72 -24.17
N THR A 164 -17.22 16.69 -24.03
CA THR A 164 -16.50 17.38 -22.96
C THR A 164 -15.58 18.46 -23.49
N ARG A 165 -15.60 19.63 -22.85
CA ARG A 165 -14.68 20.72 -23.16
C ARG A 165 -13.92 21.14 -21.91
N LEU A 166 -12.61 21.36 -22.06
CA LEU A 166 -11.79 21.94 -21.00
C LEU A 166 -12.15 23.42 -20.81
N ARG A 167 -12.15 23.87 -19.55
CA ARG A 167 -12.22 25.28 -19.21
C ARG A 167 -11.05 26.03 -19.88
N PRO A 168 -11.28 27.23 -20.45
CA PRO A 168 -10.20 28.02 -21.04
C PRO A 168 -9.03 28.20 -20.07
N HIS A 169 -7.79 28.10 -20.58
CA HIS A 169 -6.54 28.17 -19.82
C HIS A 169 -6.34 27.08 -18.75
N CYS A 170 -7.16 26.03 -18.74
CA CYS A 170 -7.06 24.94 -17.77
C CYS A 170 -5.65 24.30 -17.75
N ARG A 171 -5.05 24.02 -18.91
CA ARG A 171 -3.71 23.43 -19.01
C ARG A 171 -2.64 24.32 -18.36
N ASP A 172 -2.56 25.58 -18.77
CA ASP A 172 -1.60 26.55 -18.21
C ASP A 172 -1.81 26.76 -16.70
N PHE A 173 -3.07 26.78 -16.26
CA PHE A 173 -3.41 26.88 -14.84
C PHE A 173 -2.87 25.68 -14.06
N LEU A 174 -3.14 24.45 -14.53
CA LEU A 174 -2.69 23.22 -13.89
C LEU A 174 -1.15 23.14 -13.88
N GLU A 175 -0.48 23.51 -14.96
CA GLU A 175 0.99 23.55 -15.01
C GLU A 175 1.61 24.53 -14.01
N LYS A 176 0.99 25.71 -13.83
CA LYS A 176 1.46 26.70 -12.86
C LYS A 176 1.20 26.26 -11.43
N ILE A 177 -0.01 25.77 -11.14
CA ILE A 177 -0.42 25.41 -9.79
C ILE A 177 0.27 24.12 -9.31
N ALA A 178 0.60 23.18 -10.21
CA ALA A 178 1.34 21.95 -9.90
C ALA A 178 2.76 22.19 -9.35
N LYS A 179 3.31 23.40 -9.53
CA LYS A 179 4.59 23.81 -8.92
C LYS A 179 4.46 24.06 -7.42
N LEU A 180 3.28 24.49 -6.97
CA LEU A 180 2.98 24.88 -5.59
C LEU A 180 2.14 23.83 -4.86
N TYR A 181 1.41 22.99 -5.59
CA TYR A 181 0.48 22.02 -5.04
C TYR A 181 0.71 20.62 -5.62
N GLU A 182 0.42 19.62 -4.81
CA GLU A 182 0.13 18.27 -5.27
C GLU A 182 -1.38 18.14 -5.52
N LEU A 183 -1.76 17.79 -6.74
CA LEU A 183 -3.14 17.83 -7.22
C LEU A 183 -3.79 16.46 -7.07
N HIS A 184 -4.96 16.44 -6.43
CA HIS A 184 -5.77 15.23 -6.25
C HIS A 184 -7.16 15.47 -6.81
N VAL A 185 -7.60 14.64 -7.77
CA VAL A 185 -8.95 14.75 -8.34
C VAL A 185 -9.97 14.23 -7.33
N PHE A 186 -10.98 15.05 -7.04
CA PHE A 186 -12.08 14.69 -6.16
C PHE A 186 -13.39 15.19 -6.77
N THR A 187 -14.20 14.27 -7.25
CA THR A 187 -15.41 14.59 -8.02
C THR A 187 -16.54 13.64 -7.69
N PHE A 188 -17.77 14.07 -7.97
CA PHE A 188 -18.98 13.24 -7.85
C PHE A 188 -19.16 12.27 -9.03
N GLY A 189 -18.40 12.42 -10.11
CA GLY A 189 -18.43 11.51 -11.25
C GLY A 189 -17.98 10.09 -10.92
N SER A 190 -18.36 9.13 -11.77
CA SER A 190 -17.94 7.74 -11.60
C SER A 190 -16.41 7.61 -11.73
N ARG A 191 -15.84 6.55 -11.14
CA ARG A 191 -14.40 6.31 -11.24
C ARG A 191 -13.93 6.13 -12.68
N LEU A 192 -14.73 5.47 -13.53
CA LEU A 192 -14.43 5.30 -14.95
C LEU A 192 -14.44 6.64 -15.68
N TYR A 193 -15.40 7.51 -15.35
CA TYR A 193 -15.47 8.87 -15.87
C TYR A 193 -14.24 9.69 -15.51
N ALA A 194 -13.90 9.76 -14.22
CA ALA A 194 -12.73 10.50 -13.75
C ALA A 194 -11.43 9.98 -14.40
N HIS A 195 -11.28 8.67 -14.55
CA HIS A 195 -10.12 8.06 -15.21
C HIS A 195 -10.06 8.34 -16.72
N THR A 196 -11.20 8.51 -17.39
CA THR A 196 -11.24 8.86 -18.82
C THR A 196 -10.85 10.32 -19.07
N ILE A 197 -11.13 11.20 -18.09
CA ILE A 197 -10.81 12.63 -18.16
C ILE A 197 -9.36 12.95 -17.77
N ALA A 198 -8.85 12.30 -16.71
CA ALA A 198 -7.55 12.59 -16.09
C ALA A 198 -6.37 12.19 -16.99
#